data_AF-A0A0M9X896-F1
#
_entry.id   AF-A0A0M9X896-F1
#
_cell.length_a   1.000
_cell.length_b   1.000
_cell.length_c   1.000
_cell.angle_alpha   90.00
_cell.angle_beta   90.00
_cell.angle_gamma   90.00
#
_symmetry.space_group_name_H-M   'P 1'
#
loop_
_entity.id
_entity.type
_entity.pdbx_description
1 polymer ?
#
loop_
_entity_poly.entity_id
_entity_poly.type
_entity_poly.pdbx_seq_one_letter_code
_entity_poly.pdbx_strand_id
1 'polypeptide(L)'
;MVPDRVDPVSGYRWYAPGQLDEARLLARLRRAGMPLADVRLVLAGWAGADTDLVRQLLRAHLRRLEQGLSDTRAEFSALRALLDHRENPMTSLRTDTAVRLSLSGPGLAAALDAVRFAAGTDPELPMLGGILFDVEGHALCLVATDRYRMAVARAAADGYDGPRVQVTVPLPLADAMRALLDGEGRVRLAVDGDRVTLETGSRQAAGQCLDHDFPDYRRLVRLPAGRRAVVDAPAFREAVRTGPVRAGEGREEGGTPAGLSVLEVTEDGSVTLAGDGADGRDLVAVNRAFLLDALTAGGDGRLILEFGDPTAPLAIRRPDDAHTFSLLMPVRLED
;
A
#
# COMPACT_ATOMS: atom_id res chain seq x y z
N MET A 1 -6.06 -17.51 -44.55
CA MET A 1 -4.95 -17.94 -45.41
C MET A 1 -5.21 -19.32 -46.00
N VAL A 2 -5.36 -19.43 -47.32
CA VAL A 2 -5.53 -20.69 -48.04
C VAL A 2 -4.13 -21.21 -48.44
N PRO A 3 -3.76 -22.46 -48.10
CA PRO A 3 -2.47 -23.03 -48.49
C PRO A 3 -2.37 -23.18 -50.02
N ASP A 4 -1.17 -22.97 -50.56
CA ASP A 4 -0.88 -23.08 -51.99
C ASP A 4 -1.07 -24.51 -52.51
N ARG A 5 -0.66 -25.48 -51.70
CA ARG A 5 -0.91 -26.90 -51.97
C ARG A 5 -1.13 -27.65 -50.66
N VAL A 6 -2.09 -28.56 -50.64
CA VAL A 6 -2.29 -29.51 -49.54
C VAL A 6 -1.97 -30.91 -50.05
N ASP A 7 -1.11 -31.61 -49.34
CA ASP A 7 -0.81 -33.00 -49.62
C ASP A 7 -2.06 -33.87 -49.33
N PRO A 8 -2.58 -34.62 -50.32
CA PRO A 8 -3.84 -35.34 -50.17
C PRO A 8 -3.76 -36.57 -49.27
N VAL A 9 -2.56 -37.05 -48.93
CA VAL A 9 -2.35 -38.26 -48.12
C VAL A 9 -2.01 -37.91 -46.68
N SER A 10 -1.13 -36.92 -46.47
CA SER A 10 -0.67 -36.50 -45.14
C SER A 10 -1.41 -35.29 -44.57
N GLY A 11 -2.15 -34.54 -45.41
CA GLY A 11 -2.78 -33.28 -45.02
C GLY A 11 -1.80 -32.13 -44.81
N TYR A 12 -0.51 -32.33 -45.13
CA TYR A 12 0.53 -31.32 -44.96
C TYR A 12 0.30 -30.12 -45.90
N ARG A 13 0.43 -28.91 -45.37
CA ARG A 13 0.12 -27.66 -46.07
C ARG A 13 1.41 -26.97 -46.53
N TRP A 14 1.55 -26.80 -47.83
CA TRP A 14 2.63 -26.06 -48.46
C TRP A 14 2.19 -24.61 -48.74
N TYR A 15 3.09 -23.67 -48.52
CA TYR A 15 2.87 -22.24 -48.70
C TYR A 15 3.90 -21.67 -49.70
N ALA A 16 3.45 -20.80 -50.58
CA ALA A 16 4.32 -20.15 -51.57
C ALA A 16 5.28 -19.12 -50.89
N PRO A 17 6.37 -18.71 -51.54
CA PRO A 17 7.28 -17.69 -50.98
C PRO A 17 6.60 -16.37 -50.61
N GLY A 18 5.60 -15.92 -51.38
CA GLY A 18 4.83 -14.71 -51.09
C GLY A 18 3.86 -14.82 -49.89
N GLN A 19 3.67 -16.03 -49.37
CA GLN A 19 2.80 -16.34 -48.23
C GLN A 19 3.57 -16.44 -46.90
N LEU A 20 4.90 -16.37 -46.97
CA LEU A 20 5.76 -16.74 -45.84
C LEU A 20 5.66 -15.76 -44.66
N ASP A 21 5.47 -14.47 -44.94
CA ASP A 21 5.39 -13.44 -43.89
C ASP A 21 4.05 -13.48 -43.14
N GLU A 22 2.94 -13.69 -43.84
CA GLU A 22 1.62 -13.89 -43.23
C GLU A 22 1.59 -15.18 -42.39
N ALA A 23 2.21 -16.26 -42.88
CA ALA A 23 2.33 -17.52 -42.14
C ALA A 23 3.18 -17.36 -40.86
N ARG A 24 4.28 -16.61 -40.93
CA ARG A 24 5.13 -16.29 -39.76
C ARG A 24 4.38 -15.45 -38.74
N LEU A 25 3.62 -14.45 -39.18
CA LEU A 25 2.78 -13.62 -38.31
C LEU A 25 1.72 -14.47 -37.60
N LEU A 26 0.98 -15.29 -38.36
CA LEU A 26 -0.01 -16.23 -37.81
C LEU A 26 0.61 -17.15 -36.73
N ALA A 27 1.79 -17.70 -37.00
CA ALA A 27 2.48 -18.56 -36.03
C ALA A 27 2.84 -17.82 -34.73
N ARG A 28 3.27 -16.55 -34.83
CA ARG A 28 3.57 -15.70 -33.65
C ARG A 28 2.32 -15.38 -32.84
N LEU A 29 1.22 -14.99 -33.50
CA LEU A 29 -0.03 -14.67 -32.81
C LEU A 29 -0.63 -15.88 -32.09
N ARG A 30 -0.57 -17.06 -32.72
CA ARG A 30 -1.01 -18.31 -32.08
C ARG A 30 -0.14 -18.69 -30.88
N ARG A 31 1.18 -18.51 -30.97
CA ARG A 31 2.09 -18.74 -29.85
C ARG A 31 1.82 -17.78 -28.69
N ALA A 32 1.42 -16.54 -29.00
CA ALA A 32 1.00 -15.54 -28.01
C ALA A 32 -0.43 -15.76 -27.46
N GLY A 33 -1.07 -16.88 -27.79
CA GLY A 33 -2.40 -17.23 -27.28
C GLY A 33 -3.53 -16.32 -27.77
N MET A 34 -3.37 -15.63 -28.89
CA MET A 34 -4.41 -14.73 -29.41
C MET A 34 -5.65 -15.53 -29.87
N PRO A 35 -6.87 -15.11 -29.50
CA PRO A 35 -8.11 -15.74 -29.94
C PRO A 35 -8.22 -15.78 -31.47
N LEU A 36 -8.76 -16.87 -32.03
CA LEU A 36 -8.85 -17.06 -33.48
C LEU A 36 -9.63 -15.95 -34.19
N ALA A 37 -10.63 -15.35 -33.52
CA ALA A 37 -11.38 -14.21 -34.05
C ALA A 37 -10.47 -12.99 -34.29
N ASP A 38 -9.63 -12.65 -33.30
CA ASP A 38 -8.71 -11.51 -33.36
C ASP A 38 -7.56 -11.76 -34.33
N VAL A 39 -7.05 -13.00 -34.38
CA VAL A 39 -6.04 -13.41 -35.37
C VAL A 39 -6.55 -13.15 -36.79
N ARG A 40 -7.82 -13.45 -37.09
CA ARG A 40 -8.39 -13.19 -38.42
C ARG A 40 -8.44 -11.70 -38.74
N LEU A 41 -8.81 -10.87 -37.77
CA LEU A 41 -8.85 -9.41 -37.94
C LEU A 41 -7.46 -8.82 -38.13
N VAL A 42 -6.47 -9.29 -37.36
CA VAL A 42 -5.07 -8.86 -37.51
C VAL A 42 -4.52 -9.24 -38.89
N LEU A 43 -4.78 -10.45 -39.38
CA LEU A 43 -4.32 -10.85 -40.72
C LEU A 43 -5.02 -10.04 -41.84
N ALA A 44 -6.31 -9.73 -41.68
CA ALA A 44 -7.05 -8.90 -42.63
C ALA A 44 -6.52 -7.46 -42.67
N GLY A 45 -6.29 -6.84 -41.50
CA GLY A 45 -5.70 -5.50 -41.41
C GLY A 45 -4.25 -5.45 -41.93
N TRP A 46 -3.47 -6.50 -41.66
CA TRP A 46 -2.10 -6.64 -42.17
C TRP A 46 -2.04 -6.69 -43.70
N ALA A 47 -2.93 -7.44 -44.34
CA ALA A 47 -3.01 -7.51 -45.80
C ALA A 47 -3.60 -6.23 -46.43
N GLY A 48 -4.52 -5.56 -45.74
CA GLY A 48 -5.14 -4.31 -46.18
C GLY A 48 -4.36 -3.03 -45.86
N ALA A 49 -3.16 -3.13 -45.28
CA ALA A 49 -2.32 -2.03 -44.79
C ALA A 49 -2.97 -1.13 -43.70
N ASP A 50 -4.04 -1.59 -43.05
CA ASP A 50 -4.65 -0.93 -41.90
C ASP A 50 -3.83 -1.22 -40.63
N THR A 51 -2.76 -0.45 -40.48
CA THR A 51 -1.77 -0.66 -39.42
C THR A 51 -2.31 -0.21 -38.07
N ASP A 52 -3.28 0.70 -38.03
CA ASP A 52 -3.86 1.25 -36.81
C ASP A 52 -4.78 0.22 -36.16
N LEU A 53 -5.63 -0.45 -36.94
CA LEU A 53 -6.46 -1.56 -36.46
C LEU A 53 -5.60 -2.70 -35.88
N VAL A 54 -4.52 -3.08 -36.57
CA VAL A 54 -3.60 -4.12 -36.10
C VAL A 54 -2.96 -3.73 -34.77
N ARG A 55 -2.46 -2.48 -34.64
CA ARG A 55 -1.89 -2.00 -33.39
C ARG A 55 -2.91 -1.99 -32.25
N GLN A 56 -4.15 -1.58 -32.52
CA GLN A 56 -5.23 -1.58 -31.53
C GLN A 56 -5.54 -2.99 -31.02
N LEU A 57 -5.66 -3.97 -31.92
CA LEU A 57 -5.93 -5.36 -31.56
C LEU A 57 -4.80 -6.00 -30.76
N LEU A 58 -3.54 -5.72 -31.12
CA LEU A 58 -2.38 -6.19 -30.36
C LEU A 58 -2.35 -5.59 -28.94
N ARG A 59 -2.59 -4.29 -28.80
CA ARG A 59 -2.66 -3.62 -27.48
C ARG A 59 -3.81 -4.16 -26.63
N ALA A 60 -4.98 -4.37 -27.22
CA ALA A 60 -6.12 -4.95 -26.51
C ALA A 60 -5.85 -6.38 -26.02
N HIS A 61 -5.17 -7.21 -26.84
CA HIS A 61 -4.79 -8.56 -26.43
C HIS A 61 -3.75 -8.56 -25.33
N LEU A 62 -2.73 -7.69 -25.41
CA LEU A 62 -1.73 -7.55 -24.35
C LEU A 62 -2.39 -7.18 -23.01
N ARG A 63 -3.26 -6.16 -23.01
CA ARG A 63 -4.01 -5.76 -21.80
C ARG A 63 -4.82 -6.90 -21.20
N ARG A 64 -5.51 -7.71 -22.03
CA ARG A 64 -6.25 -8.88 -21.54
C ARG A 64 -5.35 -9.94 -20.91
N LEU A 65 -4.16 -10.19 -21.48
CA LEU A 65 -3.19 -11.12 -20.88
C LEU A 65 -2.66 -10.60 -19.55
N GLU A 66 -2.35 -9.31 -19.47
CA GLU A 66 -1.86 -8.67 -18.25
C GLU A 66 -2.93 -8.67 -17.14
N GLN A 67 -4.18 -8.37 -17.50
CA GLN A 67 -5.31 -8.40 -16.59
C GLN A 67 -5.57 -9.82 -16.08
N GLY A 68 -5.63 -10.81 -16.98
CA GLY A 68 -5.78 -12.22 -16.59
C GLY A 68 -4.65 -12.71 -15.68
N LEU A 69 -3.41 -12.28 -15.90
CA LEU A 69 -2.28 -12.59 -15.02
C LEU A 69 -2.42 -11.89 -13.65
N SER A 70 -2.88 -10.64 -13.65
CA SER A 70 -3.14 -9.88 -12.42
C SER A 70 -4.23 -10.55 -11.58
N ASP A 71 -5.35 -10.94 -12.21
CA ASP A 71 -6.47 -11.63 -11.57
C ASP A 71 -6.03 -12.98 -11.00
N THR A 72 -5.30 -13.76 -11.80
CA THR A 72 -4.72 -15.04 -11.36
C THR A 72 -3.80 -14.84 -10.14
N ARG A 73 -2.92 -13.83 -10.17
CA ARG A 73 -2.05 -13.51 -9.03
C ARG A 73 -2.84 -13.10 -7.79
N ALA A 74 -3.94 -12.35 -7.94
CA ALA A 74 -4.82 -11.97 -6.85
C ALA A 74 -5.49 -13.21 -6.23
N GLU A 75 -6.00 -14.13 -7.05
CA GLU A 75 -6.58 -15.40 -6.58
C GLU A 75 -5.56 -16.25 -5.84
N PHE A 76 -4.35 -16.43 -6.37
CA PHE A 76 -3.28 -17.17 -5.68
C PHE A 76 -2.89 -16.51 -4.35
N SER A 77 -2.88 -15.17 -4.29
CA SER A 77 -2.64 -14.44 -3.05
C SER A 77 -3.75 -14.67 -2.03
N ALA A 78 -5.01 -14.71 -2.46
CA ALA A 78 -6.15 -15.01 -1.60
C ALA A 78 -6.10 -16.45 -1.07
N LEU A 79 -5.78 -17.43 -1.93
CA LEU A 79 -5.60 -18.83 -1.52
C LEU A 79 -4.45 -18.99 -0.53
N ARG A 80 -3.33 -18.30 -0.76
CA ARG A 80 -2.21 -18.28 0.20
C ARG A 80 -2.62 -17.64 1.53
N ALA A 81 -3.43 -16.58 1.52
CA ALA A 81 -3.96 -15.98 2.74
C ALA A 81 -4.88 -16.93 3.52
N LEU A 82 -5.72 -17.71 2.82
CA LEU A 82 -6.56 -18.75 3.43
C LEU A 82 -5.73 -19.90 4.02
N LEU A 83 -4.66 -20.32 3.35
CA LEU A 83 -3.73 -21.32 3.86
C LEU A 83 -2.94 -20.79 5.07
N ASP A 84 -2.41 -19.57 5.00
CA ASP A 84 -1.74 -18.89 6.12
C ASP A 84 -2.66 -18.84 7.36
N HIS A 85 -3.95 -18.52 7.17
CA HIS A 85 -4.94 -18.46 8.25
C HIS A 85 -5.23 -19.83 8.88
N ARG A 86 -5.11 -20.91 8.11
CA ARG A 86 -5.29 -22.29 8.57
C ARG A 86 -4.05 -22.82 9.29
N GLU A 87 -2.86 -22.48 8.80
CA GLU A 87 -1.57 -22.96 9.33
C GLU A 87 -1.11 -22.16 10.55
N ASN A 88 -1.49 -20.88 10.63
CA ASN A 88 -1.21 -20.00 11.75
C ASN A 88 -2.54 -19.40 12.24
N PRO A 89 -3.31 -20.10 13.10
CA PRO A 89 -4.51 -19.52 13.68
C PRO A 89 -4.11 -18.24 14.40
N MET A 90 -4.66 -17.12 13.93
CA MET A 90 -4.48 -15.79 14.53
C MET A 90 -4.73 -15.91 16.03
N THR A 91 -3.66 -15.86 16.80
CA THR A 91 -3.73 -16.02 18.25
C THR A 91 -4.11 -14.65 18.80
N SER A 92 -5.35 -14.50 19.26
CA SER A 92 -5.74 -13.35 20.05
C SER A 92 -4.89 -13.32 21.32
N LEU A 93 -4.00 -12.34 21.43
CA LEU A 93 -3.12 -12.16 22.60
C LEU A 93 -3.82 -11.36 23.70
N ARG A 94 -5.11 -11.65 23.94
CA ARG A 94 -5.85 -11.08 25.07
C ARG A 94 -5.47 -11.85 26.32
N THR A 95 -4.97 -11.13 27.33
CA THR A 95 -4.56 -11.72 28.60
C THR A 95 -5.51 -11.28 29.70
N ASP A 96 -5.90 -12.19 30.58
CA ASP A 96 -6.74 -11.92 31.77
C ASP A 96 -5.98 -11.15 32.87
N THR A 97 -4.72 -10.82 32.63
CA THR A 97 -3.84 -10.12 33.58
C THR A 97 -3.76 -8.65 33.21
N ALA A 98 -4.15 -7.79 34.14
CA ALA A 98 -4.06 -6.34 33.96
C ALA A 98 -2.61 -5.89 33.68
N VAL A 99 -2.41 -5.26 32.53
CA VAL A 99 -1.15 -4.63 32.13
C VAL A 99 -1.12 -3.22 32.68
N ARG A 100 -0.01 -2.82 33.29
CA ARG A 100 0.22 -1.42 33.71
C ARG A 100 1.57 -0.96 33.22
N LEU A 101 1.57 0.15 32.51
CA LEU A 101 2.75 0.77 31.91
C LEU A 101 2.90 2.18 32.46
N SER A 102 4.15 2.59 32.68
CA SER A 102 4.48 3.98 32.89
C SER A 102 5.28 4.49 31.70
N LEU A 103 4.84 5.59 31.08
CA LEU A 103 5.45 6.18 29.90
C LEU A 103 5.74 7.66 30.12
N SER A 104 6.61 8.23 29.28
CA SER A 104 6.73 9.69 29.12
C SER A 104 5.46 10.23 28.43
N GLY A 105 4.82 11.25 29.01
CA GLY A 105 3.67 11.92 28.41
C GLY A 105 3.97 12.47 27.01
N PRO A 106 5.05 13.28 26.84
CA PRO A 106 5.49 13.74 25.53
C PRO A 106 5.80 12.61 24.54
N GLY A 107 6.40 11.52 25.02
CA GLY A 107 6.70 10.36 24.16
C GLY A 107 5.46 9.66 23.63
N LEU A 108 4.45 9.45 24.49
CA LEU A 108 3.16 8.88 24.07
C LEU A 108 2.38 9.84 23.18
N ALA A 109 2.41 11.15 23.45
CA ALA A 109 1.77 12.16 22.61
C ALA A 109 2.34 12.15 21.20
N ALA A 110 3.67 12.18 21.08
CA ALA A 110 4.36 12.11 19.80
C ALA A 110 4.04 10.81 19.04
N ALA A 111 3.99 9.67 19.73
CA ALA A 111 3.66 8.39 19.11
C ALA A 111 2.20 8.33 18.62
N LEU A 112 1.24 8.89 19.38
CA LEU A 112 -0.15 9.01 18.94
C LEU A 112 -0.28 9.94 17.73
N ASP A 113 0.35 11.11 17.76
CA ASP A 113 0.35 12.07 16.64
C ASP A 113 0.96 11.48 15.38
N ALA A 114 1.99 10.64 15.52
CA ALA A 114 2.65 9.99 14.42
C ALA A 114 1.81 8.92 13.72
N VAL A 115 0.75 8.37 14.36
CA VAL A 115 -0.04 7.28 13.77
C VAL A 115 -1.52 7.59 13.55
N ARG A 116 -2.12 8.50 14.34
CA ARG A 116 -3.59 8.70 14.35
C ARG A 116 -4.19 8.98 12.97
N PHE A 117 -3.43 9.65 12.10
CA PHE A 117 -3.88 10.03 10.76
C PHE A 117 -4.18 8.81 9.88
N ALA A 118 -3.59 7.64 10.16
CA ALA A 118 -3.72 6.44 9.34
C ALA A 118 -4.89 5.54 9.77
N ALA A 119 -5.65 5.88 10.81
CA ALA A 119 -6.81 5.11 11.24
C ALA A 119 -7.93 5.17 10.18
N GLY A 120 -8.58 4.04 9.92
CA GLY A 120 -9.67 3.93 8.96
C GLY A 120 -10.97 4.58 9.48
N THR A 121 -11.79 5.04 8.55
CA THR A 121 -13.13 5.57 8.83
C THR A 121 -14.24 4.78 8.14
N ASP A 122 -13.86 3.66 7.51
CA ASP A 122 -14.76 2.78 6.76
C ASP A 122 -15.61 1.95 7.75
N PRO A 123 -16.95 2.15 7.78
CA PRO A 123 -17.81 1.42 8.70
C PRO A 123 -17.89 -0.08 8.39
N GLU A 124 -17.52 -0.52 7.18
CA GLU A 124 -17.45 -1.94 6.83
C GLU A 124 -16.21 -2.63 7.40
N LEU A 125 -15.22 -1.84 7.85
CA LEU A 125 -13.96 -2.33 8.43
C LEU A 125 -13.74 -1.75 9.84
N PRO A 126 -14.64 -2.06 10.80
CA PRO A 126 -14.58 -1.48 12.14
C PRO A 126 -13.29 -1.82 12.90
N MET A 127 -12.61 -2.93 12.55
CA MET A 127 -11.31 -3.28 13.13
C MET A 127 -10.19 -2.28 12.82
N LEU A 128 -10.36 -1.46 11.76
CA LEU A 128 -9.43 -0.42 11.35
C LEU A 128 -9.79 0.96 11.92
N GLY A 129 -10.93 1.09 12.60
CA GLY A 129 -11.44 2.33 13.21
C GLY A 129 -10.71 2.77 14.49
N GLY A 130 -9.49 2.30 14.70
CA GLY A 130 -8.73 2.54 15.92
C GLY A 130 -7.22 2.38 15.72
N ILE A 131 -6.50 2.50 16.83
CA ILE A 131 -5.05 2.37 16.91
C ILE A 131 -4.74 1.11 17.71
N LEU A 132 -4.01 0.18 17.09
CA LEU A 132 -3.46 -0.97 17.78
C LEU A 132 -2.40 -0.52 18.78
N PHE A 133 -2.57 -0.92 20.03
CA PHE A 133 -1.58 -0.83 21.09
C PHE A 133 -0.98 -2.23 21.26
N ASP A 134 0.25 -2.40 20.82
CA ASP A 134 1.03 -3.63 20.93
C ASP A 134 2.11 -3.45 22.00
N VAL A 135 1.90 -4.06 23.15
CA VAL A 135 2.78 -4.02 24.31
C VAL A 135 3.71 -5.22 24.27
N GLU A 136 5.02 -4.97 24.16
CA GLU A 136 6.03 -6.02 24.19
C GLU A 136 7.28 -5.53 24.94
N GLY A 137 7.55 -6.16 26.09
CA GLY A 137 8.65 -5.76 26.98
C GLY A 137 8.56 -4.29 27.37
N HIS A 138 9.67 -3.56 27.20
CA HIS A 138 9.79 -2.16 27.58
C HIS A 138 9.29 -1.16 26.53
N ALA A 139 8.28 -1.55 25.74
CA ALA A 139 7.76 -0.69 24.70
C ALA A 139 6.27 -0.88 24.41
N LEU A 140 5.65 0.25 24.08
CA LEU A 140 4.34 0.32 23.47
C LEU A 140 4.53 0.71 22.00
N CYS A 141 4.20 -0.20 21.10
CA CYS A 141 4.12 0.06 19.67
C CYS A 141 2.68 0.45 19.32
N LEU A 142 2.51 1.60 18.66
CA LEU A 142 1.23 2.08 18.18
C LEU A 142 1.18 1.89 16.67
N VAL A 143 0.06 1.37 16.17
CA VAL A 143 -0.13 1.12 14.73
C VAL A 143 -1.53 1.51 14.31
N ALA A 144 -1.65 2.22 13.19
CA ALA A 144 -2.93 2.52 12.56
C ALA A 144 -2.85 2.27 11.04
N THR A 145 -3.94 1.81 10.44
CA THR A 145 -4.03 1.57 9.00
C THR A 145 -5.47 1.64 8.51
N ASP A 146 -5.65 2.01 7.25
CA ASP A 146 -6.94 2.10 6.55
C ASP A 146 -6.98 1.22 5.28
N ARG A 147 -6.07 0.23 5.19
CA ARG A 147 -5.73 -0.61 4.01
C ARG A 147 -4.83 0.05 2.96
N TYR A 148 -4.83 1.37 2.86
CA TYR A 148 -4.10 2.09 1.81
C TYR A 148 -2.85 2.80 2.35
N ARG A 149 -2.83 3.07 3.64
CA ARG A 149 -1.67 3.56 4.38
C ARG A 149 -1.56 2.88 5.71
N MET A 150 -0.35 2.89 6.27
CA MET A 150 -0.08 2.43 7.62
C MET A 150 0.90 3.39 8.28
N ALA A 151 0.74 3.62 9.57
CA ALA A 151 1.71 4.35 10.37
C ALA A 151 2.05 3.53 11.62
N VAL A 152 3.33 3.52 11.97
CA VAL A 152 3.89 2.82 13.12
C VAL A 152 4.71 3.82 13.92
N ALA A 153 4.54 3.84 15.23
CA ALA A 153 5.37 4.60 16.15
C ALA A 153 5.61 3.83 17.44
N ARG A 154 6.68 4.16 18.17
CA ARG A 154 7.04 3.48 19.40
C ARG A 154 7.24 4.47 20.54
N ALA A 155 6.67 4.15 21.69
CA ALA A 155 6.94 4.83 22.95
C ALA A 155 7.66 3.87 23.91
N ALA A 156 8.70 4.37 24.59
CA ALA A 156 9.36 3.65 25.66
C ALA A 156 8.40 3.51 26.85
N ALA A 157 8.30 2.30 27.39
CA ALA A 157 7.38 1.97 28.47
C ALA A 157 8.09 1.17 29.55
N ASP A 158 7.79 1.46 30.81
CA ASP A 158 8.32 0.74 31.98
C ASP A 158 7.17 0.04 32.72
N GLY A 159 7.48 -0.99 33.51
CA GLY A 159 6.55 -1.56 34.49
C GLY A 159 5.76 -2.79 34.06
N TYR A 160 6.08 -3.38 32.90
CA TYR A 160 5.49 -4.64 32.44
C TYR A 160 6.53 -5.58 31.83
N ASP A 161 6.67 -6.76 32.45
CA ASP A 161 7.57 -7.83 32.01
C ASP A 161 6.80 -9.12 31.63
N GLY A 162 5.49 -8.98 31.38
CA GLY A 162 4.61 -10.09 31.03
C GLY A 162 4.64 -10.47 29.54
N PRO A 163 3.78 -11.41 29.12
CA PRO A 163 3.66 -11.79 27.70
C PRO A 163 3.20 -10.61 26.85
N ARG A 164 3.44 -10.67 25.54
CA ARG A 164 2.96 -9.64 24.60
C ARG A 164 1.44 -9.48 24.69
N VAL A 165 0.95 -8.24 24.72
CA VAL A 165 -0.48 -7.90 24.76
C VAL A 165 -0.84 -6.97 23.61
N GLN A 166 -1.95 -7.27 22.94
CA GLN A 166 -2.47 -6.45 21.85
C GLN A 166 -3.92 -6.04 22.12
N VAL A 167 -4.19 -4.74 22.07
CA VAL A 167 -5.55 -4.18 22.14
C VAL A 167 -5.73 -3.08 21.11
N THR A 168 -6.92 -2.99 20.52
CA THR A 168 -7.23 -1.95 19.53
C THR A 168 -8.06 -0.85 20.18
N VAL A 169 -7.46 0.33 20.35
CA VAL A 169 -8.08 1.49 20.99
C VAL A 169 -8.89 2.29 19.95
N PRO A 170 -10.22 2.49 20.11
CA PRO A 170 -11.01 3.27 19.17
C PRO A 170 -10.44 4.68 18.99
N LEU A 171 -10.48 5.22 17.77
CA LEU A 171 -9.91 6.53 17.46
C LEU A 171 -10.41 7.66 18.39
N PRO A 172 -11.73 7.78 18.71
CA PRO A 172 -12.19 8.82 19.63
C PRO A 172 -11.59 8.73 21.04
N LEU A 173 -11.31 7.50 21.51
CA LEU A 173 -10.68 7.28 22.81
C LEU A 173 -9.18 7.63 22.74
N ALA A 174 -8.51 7.27 21.65
CA ALA A 174 -7.13 7.67 21.42
C ALA A 174 -6.97 9.20 21.32
N ASP A 175 -7.91 9.90 20.68
CA ASP A 175 -7.93 11.37 20.63
C ASP A 175 -8.15 11.99 22.01
N ALA A 176 -9.07 11.42 22.81
CA ALA A 176 -9.26 11.84 24.21
C ALA A 176 -8.00 11.61 25.05
N MET A 177 -7.32 10.48 24.87
CA MET A 177 -6.02 10.21 25.49
C MET A 177 -4.97 11.23 25.07
N ARG A 178 -4.87 11.54 23.77
CA ARG A 178 -3.92 12.52 23.24
C ARG A 178 -4.14 13.91 23.83
N ALA A 179 -5.40 14.33 23.99
CA ALA A 179 -5.77 15.63 24.59
C ALA A 179 -5.42 15.75 26.08
N LEU A 180 -5.11 14.65 26.76
CA LEU A 180 -4.65 14.68 28.15
C LEU A 180 -3.12 14.88 28.26
N LEU A 181 -2.38 14.68 27.19
CA LEU A 181 -0.91 14.62 27.15
C LEU A 181 -0.25 15.97 26.83
N ASP A 182 -0.74 17.06 27.45
CA ASP A 182 -0.23 18.42 27.22
C ASP A 182 0.92 18.82 28.17
N GLY A 183 1.32 17.92 29.08
CA GLY A 183 2.38 18.17 30.06
C GLY A 183 3.59 17.26 29.88
N GLU A 184 4.68 17.55 30.60
CA GLU A 184 5.95 16.80 30.48
C GLU A 184 6.10 15.62 31.46
N GLY A 185 5.06 15.35 32.25
CA GLY A 185 5.09 14.32 33.28
C GLY A 185 5.04 12.90 32.76
N ARG A 186 5.30 11.94 33.66
CA ARG A 186 5.01 10.52 33.41
C ARG A 186 3.51 10.25 33.49
N VAL A 187 3.04 9.34 32.65
CA VAL A 187 1.66 8.89 32.61
C VAL A 187 1.56 7.40 32.89
N ARG A 188 0.39 6.95 33.33
CA ARG A 188 0.08 5.54 33.57
C ARG A 188 -0.93 5.06 32.55
N LEU A 189 -0.59 4.02 31.80
CA LEU A 189 -1.50 3.35 30.89
C LEU A 189 -1.81 1.97 31.47
N ALA A 190 -3.08 1.64 31.60
CA ALA A 190 -3.54 0.35 32.07
C ALA A 190 -4.45 -0.32 31.03
N VAL A 191 -4.27 -1.62 30.84
CA VAL A 191 -5.14 -2.47 30.02
C VAL A 191 -5.64 -3.59 30.92
N ASP A 192 -6.94 -3.68 31.11
CA ASP A 192 -7.60 -4.68 31.96
C ASP A 192 -8.75 -5.30 31.16
N GLY A 193 -8.54 -6.53 30.67
CA GLY A 193 -9.44 -7.16 29.71
C GLY A 193 -9.59 -6.34 28.43
N ASP A 194 -10.81 -5.88 28.14
CA ASP A 194 -11.15 -5.02 27.01
C ASP A 194 -11.10 -3.52 27.35
N ARG A 195 -10.86 -3.14 28.60
CA ARG A 195 -10.82 -1.74 29.02
C ARG A 195 -9.40 -1.19 29.02
N VAL A 196 -9.21 -0.05 28.36
CA VAL A 196 -7.96 0.72 28.42
C VAL A 196 -8.18 2.03 29.19
N THR A 197 -7.20 2.41 30.01
CA THR A 197 -7.23 3.63 30.84
C THR A 197 -5.89 4.34 30.78
N LEU A 198 -5.90 5.65 30.50
CA LEU A 198 -4.75 6.53 30.59
C LEU A 198 -4.96 7.53 31.74
N GLU A 199 -4.00 7.61 32.66
CA GLU A 199 -4.00 8.51 33.80
C GLU A 199 -2.82 9.48 33.73
N THR A 200 -3.10 10.77 33.93
CA THR A 200 -2.13 11.86 34.03
C THR A 200 -2.47 12.75 35.23
N GLY A 201 -1.77 12.55 36.36
CA GLY A 201 -2.05 13.27 37.59
C GLY A 201 -3.47 12.99 38.09
N SER A 202 -4.34 14.00 38.11
CA SER A 202 -5.76 13.89 38.50
C SER A 202 -6.73 13.68 37.34
N ARG A 203 -6.24 13.69 36.08
CA ARG A 203 -7.07 13.52 34.88
C ARG A 203 -6.94 12.10 34.35
N GLN A 204 -8.02 11.57 33.76
CA GLN A 204 -8.02 10.24 33.13
C GLN A 204 -8.92 10.20 31.89
N ALA A 205 -8.55 9.35 30.94
CA ALA A 205 -9.39 8.92 29.82
C ALA A 205 -9.46 7.39 29.83
N ALA A 206 -10.66 6.84 29.71
CA ALA A 206 -10.86 5.40 29.72
C ALA A 206 -12.05 5.00 28.85
N GLY A 207 -11.98 3.80 28.28
CA GLY A 207 -13.04 3.27 27.45
C GLY A 207 -12.77 1.83 27.01
N GLN A 208 -13.69 1.32 26.20
CA GLN A 208 -13.61 -0.04 25.69
C GLN A 208 -12.79 -0.11 24.41
N CYS A 209 -11.98 -1.16 24.30
CA CYS A 209 -11.27 -1.53 23.09
C CYS A 209 -12.23 -2.10 22.06
N LEU A 210 -11.85 -2.06 20.79
CA LEU A 210 -12.61 -2.70 19.72
C LEU A 210 -12.54 -4.23 19.88
N ASP A 211 -13.69 -4.89 19.73
CA ASP A 211 -13.77 -6.35 19.85
C ASP A 211 -13.40 -7.07 18.54
N HIS A 212 -12.29 -6.65 17.94
CA HIS A 212 -11.81 -7.16 16.66
C HIS A 212 -10.30 -7.32 16.65
N ASP A 213 -9.82 -8.35 15.98
CA ASP A 213 -8.39 -8.54 15.75
C ASP A 213 -7.87 -7.51 14.74
N PHE A 214 -6.73 -6.91 15.05
CA PHE A 214 -6.04 -6.00 14.14
C PHE A 214 -5.16 -6.79 13.15
N PRO A 215 -5.04 -6.35 11.88
CA PRO A 215 -4.17 -7.02 10.91
C PRO A 215 -2.72 -7.18 11.41
N ASP A 216 -2.06 -8.28 11.03
CA ASP A 216 -0.65 -8.51 11.39
C ASP A 216 0.28 -7.54 10.64
N TYR A 217 0.51 -6.39 11.27
CA TYR A 217 1.34 -5.32 10.75
C TYR A 217 2.83 -5.69 10.66
N ARG A 218 3.31 -6.67 11.44
CA ARG A 218 4.75 -7.02 11.50
C ARG A 218 5.26 -7.56 10.17
N ARG A 219 4.38 -8.15 9.35
CA ARG A 219 4.67 -8.56 7.97
C ARG A 219 5.01 -7.38 7.06
N LEU A 220 4.43 -6.21 7.32
CA LEU A 220 4.60 -4.99 6.52
C LEU A 220 5.79 -4.13 6.99
N VAL A 221 6.34 -4.37 8.18
CA VAL A 221 7.52 -3.66 8.71
C VAL A 221 8.81 -4.02 7.95
N ARG A 222 8.88 -5.23 7.38
CA ARG A 222 10.07 -5.76 6.67
C ARG A 222 9.95 -5.53 5.16
N LEU A 223 10.04 -4.28 4.72
CA LEU A 223 10.15 -3.98 3.29
C LEU A 223 11.58 -4.22 2.79
N PRO A 224 11.77 -4.82 1.59
CA PRO A 224 13.09 -4.94 0.98
C PRO A 224 13.69 -3.56 0.74
N ALA A 225 15.02 -3.45 0.85
CA ALA A 225 15.72 -2.20 0.60
C ALA A 225 15.48 -1.75 -0.84
N GLY A 226 14.88 -0.56 -0.97
CA GLY A 226 14.63 0.10 -2.24
C GLY A 226 15.56 1.29 -2.48
N ARG A 227 15.25 2.09 -3.51
CA ARG A 227 15.91 3.38 -3.73
C ARG A 227 15.54 4.33 -2.59
N ARG A 228 16.50 5.12 -2.11
CA ARG A 228 16.30 6.08 -1.01
C ARG A 228 16.52 7.49 -1.51
N ALA A 229 15.59 8.38 -1.20
CA ALA A 229 15.73 9.81 -1.40
C ALA A 229 15.61 10.54 -0.07
N VAL A 230 16.50 11.49 0.20
CA VAL A 230 16.43 12.34 1.38
C VAL A 230 15.80 13.66 0.99
N VAL A 231 14.77 14.08 1.73
CA VAL A 231 14.08 15.36 1.50
C VAL A 231 14.09 16.23 2.74
N ASP A 232 14.08 17.54 2.52
CA ASP A 232 13.67 18.52 3.53
C ASP A 232 12.15 18.50 3.65
N ALA A 233 11.61 18.11 4.80
CA ALA A 233 10.17 17.87 4.95
C ALA A 233 9.30 19.12 4.74
N PRO A 234 9.67 20.32 5.24
CA PRO A 234 8.94 21.55 4.95
C PRO A 234 8.91 21.87 3.45
N ALA A 235 10.07 21.90 2.78
CA ALA A 235 10.13 22.21 1.35
C ALA A 235 9.38 21.17 0.50
N PHE A 236 9.52 19.89 0.83
CA PHE A 236 8.87 18.82 0.07
C PHE A 236 7.35 18.79 0.30
N ARG A 237 6.86 19.05 1.52
CA ARG A 237 5.40 19.24 1.74
C ARG A 237 4.86 20.40 0.93
N GLU A 238 5.58 21.51 0.87
CA GLU A 238 5.15 22.67 0.08
C GLU A 238 5.12 22.35 -1.42
N ALA A 239 6.12 21.64 -1.93
CA ALA A 239 6.14 21.13 -3.29
C ALA A 239 4.95 20.18 -3.54
N VAL A 240 4.70 19.22 -2.63
CA VAL A 240 3.54 18.31 -2.72
C VAL A 240 2.23 19.07 -2.59
N ARG A 241 2.15 20.22 -1.91
CA ARG A 241 0.91 20.99 -1.75
C ARG A 241 0.58 21.84 -2.98
N THR A 242 1.60 22.37 -3.65
CA THR A 242 1.46 23.33 -4.77
C THR A 242 1.72 22.71 -6.14
N GLY A 243 2.40 21.56 -6.17
CA GLY A 243 2.78 20.87 -7.40
C GLY A 243 1.63 20.14 -8.09
N PRO A 244 1.90 19.54 -9.26
CA PRO A 244 0.90 18.89 -10.11
C PRO A 244 0.04 17.87 -9.37
N VAL A 245 -1.23 17.75 -9.77
CA VAL A 245 -2.18 16.76 -9.26
C VAL A 245 -2.70 15.98 -10.46
N ARG A 246 -2.53 14.66 -10.46
CA ARG A 246 -3.24 13.79 -11.41
C ARG A 246 -4.55 13.32 -10.79
N ALA A 247 -5.61 13.26 -11.58
CA ALA A 247 -6.85 12.66 -11.13
C ALA A 247 -6.65 11.13 -11.01
N GLY A 248 -6.85 10.58 -9.81
CA GLY A 248 -7.04 9.15 -9.66
C GLY A 248 -8.48 8.79 -9.98
N GLU A 249 -8.73 7.59 -10.53
CA GLU A 249 -10.11 7.12 -10.66
C GLU A 249 -10.74 6.92 -9.26
N GLY A 250 -12.02 7.28 -9.13
CA GLY A 250 -12.79 7.01 -7.93
C GLY A 250 -12.91 5.51 -7.74
N ARG A 251 -12.32 4.97 -6.67
CA ARG A 251 -12.22 3.51 -6.45
C ARG A 251 -13.51 2.88 -5.91
N GLU A 252 -14.61 3.61 -5.85
CA GLU A 252 -15.94 3.14 -5.46
C GLU A 252 -17.00 3.90 -6.27
N GLU A 253 -18.10 3.25 -6.64
CA GLU A 253 -19.25 3.89 -7.29
C GLU A 253 -19.74 5.07 -6.43
N GLY A 254 -19.43 6.31 -6.85
CA GLY A 254 -19.81 7.54 -6.14
C GLY A 254 -18.73 8.19 -5.28
N GLY A 255 -17.51 7.63 -5.21
CA GLY A 255 -16.38 8.26 -4.53
C GLY A 255 -15.81 9.45 -5.31
N THR A 256 -15.44 10.54 -4.62
CA THR A 256 -14.72 11.66 -5.25
C THR A 256 -13.34 11.18 -5.71
N PRO A 257 -12.91 11.45 -6.96
CA PRO A 257 -11.60 11.04 -7.43
C PRO A 257 -10.50 11.61 -6.53
N ALA A 258 -9.63 10.74 -6.02
CA ALA A 258 -8.55 11.15 -5.15
C ALA A 258 -7.45 11.85 -5.97
N GLY A 259 -6.98 13.01 -5.50
CA GLY A 259 -5.82 13.67 -6.11
C GLY A 259 -4.55 12.85 -5.87
N LEU A 260 -3.81 12.55 -6.94
CA LEU A 260 -2.56 11.79 -6.89
C LEU A 260 -1.36 12.74 -7.03
N SER A 261 -0.30 12.46 -6.27
CA SER A 261 1.04 13.01 -6.50
C SER A 261 1.90 11.92 -7.13
N VAL A 262 2.49 12.23 -8.28
CA VAL A 262 3.40 11.32 -8.98
C VAL A 262 4.83 11.69 -8.62
N LEU A 263 5.51 10.79 -7.95
CA LEU A 263 6.89 10.94 -7.53
C LEU A 263 7.81 10.33 -8.57
N GLU A 264 8.79 11.08 -9.01
CA GLU A 264 9.89 10.62 -9.86
C GLU A 264 11.17 10.60 -9.02
N VAL A 265 11.83 9.45 -8.99
CA VAL A 265 13.12 9.29 -8.29
C VAL A 265 14.22 9.29 -9.34
N THR A 266 15.06 10.32 -9.32
CA THR A 266 16.15 10.51 -10.27
C THR A 266 17.36 9.65 -9.92
N GLU A 267 18.24 9.40 -10.90
CA GLU A 267 19.43 8.54 -10.72
C GLU A 267 20.42 9.06 -9.65
N ASP A 268 20.43 10.37 -9.41
CA ASP A 268 21.24 11.03 -8.37
C ASP A 268 20.64 10.90 -6.95
N GLY A 269 19.51 10.19 -6.81
CA GLY A 269 18.86 9.94 -5.53
C GLY A 269 17.99 11.10 -5.04
N SER A 270 17.65 12.05 -5.91
CA SER A 270 16.67 13.09 -5.62
C SER A 270 15.25 12.61 -5.93
N VAL A 271 14.23 13.27 -5.35
CA VAL A 271 12.82 13.02 -5.65
C VAL A 271 12.13 14.31 -6.05
N THR A 272 11.43 14.27 -7.19
CA THR A 272 10.67 15.39 -7.73
C THR A 272 9.24 14.99 -8.03
N LEU A 273 8.36 15.98 -8.13
CA LEU A 273 6.99 15.75 -8.61
C LEU A 273 6.97 15.75 -10.12
N ALA A 274 6.51 14.65 -10.71
CA ALA A 274 6.41 14.53 -12.15
C ALA A 274 5.28 15.43 -12.69
N GLY A 275 5.55 16.09 -13.83
CA GLY A 275 4.56 16.89 -14.56
C GLY A 275 3.55 16.03 -15.35
N ASP A 276 2.61 16.70 -16.01
CA ASP A 276 1.72 16.05 -16.97
C ASP A 276 2.51 15.49 -18.16
N GLY A 277 2.23 14.24 -18.55
CA GLY A 277 2.91 13.55 -19.65
C GLY A 277 4.27 12.94 -19.33
N ALA A 278 4.67 12.90 -18.05
CA ALA A 278 5.82 12.11 -17.64
C ALA A 278 5.48 10.61 -17.74
N ASP A 279 6.11 9.93 -18.70
CA ASP A 279 6.09 8.48 -18.93
C ASP A 279 7.47 7.90 -18.59
N GLY A 280 7.73 7.75 -17.29
CA GLY A 280 8.96 7.18 -16.75
C GLY A 280 8.72 5.78 -16.18
N ARG A 281 9.71 4.90 -16.28
CA ARG A 281 9.64 3.56 -15.66
C ARG A 281 9.70 3.58 -14.13
N ASP A 282 10.09 4.73 -13.57
CA ASP A 282 10.41 4.93 -12.16
C ASP A 282 9.42 5.89 -11.46
N LEU A 283 8.19 5.96 -11.96
CA LEU A 283 7.14 6.78 -11.38
C LEU A 283 6.37 6.02 -10.31
N VAL A 284 6.20 6.67 -9.15
CA VAL A 284 5.39 6.14 -8.04
C VAL A 284 4.28 7.13 -7.75
N ALA A 285 3.04 6.76 -8.09
CA ALA A 285 1.88 7.57 -7.77
C ALA A 285 1.31 7.19 -6.41
N VAL A 286 1.03 8.19 -5.58
CA VAL A 286 0.41 8.00 -4.27
C VAL A 286 -0.73 8.99 -4.09
N ASN A 287 -1.68 8.66 -3.21
CA ASN A 287 -2.70 9.61 -2.79
C ASN A 287 -2.03 10.83 -2.13
N ARG A 288 -2.31 12.03 -2.66
CA ARG A 288 -1.70 13.29 -2.22
C ARG A 288 -2.03 13.62 -0.78
N ALA A 289 -3.28 13.43 -0.36
CA ALA A 289 -3.68 13.70 1.02
C ALA A 289 -2.93 12.79 1.99
N PHE A 290 -2.83 11.50 1.66
CA PHE A 290 -2.10 10.54 2.48
C PHE A 290 -0.59 10.85 2.55
N LEU A 291 0.01 11.31 1.44
CA LEU A 291 1.38 11.76 1.42
C LEU A 291 1.61 12.98 2.32
N LEU A 292 0.73 13.98 2.25
CA LEU A 292 0.83 15.18 3.09
C LEU A 292 0.66 14.87 4.58
N ASP A 293 -0.27 13.98 4.93
CA ASP A 293 -0.45 13.52 6.31
C ASP A 293 0.82 12.83 6.83
N ALA A 294 1.37 11.89 6.05
CA ALA A 294 2.57 11.15 6.42
C ALA A 294 3.81 12.03 6.53
N LEU A 295 3.99 13.01 5.63
CA LEU A 295 5.07 13.98 5.71
C LEU A 295 4.93 14.88 6.95
N THR A 296 3.70 15.26 7.31
CA THR A 296 3.43 16.07 8.50
C THR A 296 3.72 15.28 9.78
N ALA A 297 3.31 14.01 9.84
CA ALA A 297 3.60 13.10 10.94
C ALA A 297 5.11 12.82 11.10
N GLY A 298 5.88 12.88 10.00
CA GLY A 298 7.33 12.76 10.01
C GLY A 298 8.07 13.93 10.70
N GLY A 299 7.40 15.07 10.90
CA GLY A 299 7.96 16.28 11.50
C GLY A 299 8.67 17.19 10.49
N ASP A 300 9.29 18.27 10.99
CA ASP A 300 9.85 19.36 10.17
C ASP A 300 11.33 19.18 9.79
N GLY A 301 11.91 18.01 10.07
CA GLY A 301 13.31 17.71 9.80
C GLY A 301 13.56 17.17 8.39
N ARG A 302 14.63 16.37 8.27
CA ARG A 302 14.87 15.57 7.06
C ARG A 302 14.09 14.27 7.14
N LEU A 303 13.51 13.84 6.02
CA LEU A 303 12.85 12.55 5.89
C LEU A 303 13.54 11.71 4.82
N ILE A 304 13.46 10.39 4.99
CA ILE A 304 13.93 9.41 4.01
C ILE A 304 12.71 8.78 3.38
N LEU A 305 12.55 8.96 2.07
CA LEU A 305 11.58 8.24 1.26
C LEU A 305 12.26 7.00 0.69
N GLU A 306 11.70 5.82 0.96
CA GLU A 306 12.18 4.55 0.43
C GLU A 306 11.18 4.00 -0.58
N PHE A 307 11.65 3.77 -1.80
CA PHE A 307 10.87 3.33 -2.95
C PHE A 307 11.27 1.92 -3.35
N GLY A 308 10.35 0.98 -3.28
CA GLY A 308 10.52 -0.32 -3.92
C GLY A 308 10.17 -0.28 -5.42
N ASP A 309 9.75 -1.42 -5.95
CA ASP A 309 9.13 -1.48 -7.29
C ASP A 309 7.88 -0.56 -7.37
N PRO A 310 7.40 -0.17 -8.56
CA PRO A 310 6.24 0.73 -8.70
C PRO A 310 4.95 0.28 -7.99
N THR A 311 4.81 -1.01 -7.71
CA THR A 311 3.69 -1.60 -6.96
C THR A 311 3.98 -1.84 -5.48
N ALA A 312 5.20 -1.60 -5.03
CA ALA A 312 5.62 -1.76 -3.65
C ALA A 312 5.26 -0.50 -2.82
N PRO A 313 4.98 -0.64 -1.52
CA PRO A 313 4.68 0.51 -0.66
C PRO A 313 5.83 1.52 -0.64
N LEU A 314 5.49 2.80 -0.67
CA LEU A 314 6.40 3.90 -0.34
C LEU A 314 6.55 3.97 1.18
N ALA A 315 7.77 3.88 1.70
CA ALA A 315 8.05 4.10 3.12
C ALA A 315 8.59 5.52 3.35
N ILE A 316 8.11 6.18 4.41
CA ILE A 316 8.57 7.49 4.87
C ILE A 316 9.11 7.32 6.28
N ARG A 317 10.40 7.59 6.46
CA ARG A 317 11.13 7.36 7.72
C ARG A 317 11.84 8.61 8.18
N ARG A 318 12.09 8.66 9.49
CA ARG A 318 13.00 9.61 10.10
C ARG A 318 14.43 9.04 10.12
N PRO A 319 15.46 9.82 9.77
CA PRO A 319 16.86 9.37 9.85
C PRO A 319 17.29 9.00 11.27
N ASP A 320 16.68 9.66 12.25
CA ASP A 320 16.97 9.63 13.68
C ASP A 320 16.08 8.65 14.46
N ASP A 321 15.03 8.11 13.83
CA ASP A 321 14.14 7.12 14.43
C ASP A 321 13.69 6.07 13.39
N ALA A 322 14.29 4.89 13.46
CA ALA A 322 13.95 3.77 12.57
C ALA A 322 12.65 3.05 12.95
N HIS A 323 12.14 3.26 14.17
CA HIS A 323 10.95 2.59 14.69
C HIS A 323 9.66 3.34 14.36
N THR A 324 9.76 4.63 14.00
CA THR A 324 8.63 5.43 13.54
C THR A 324 8.67 5.59 12.03
N PHE A 325 7.62 5.13 11.34
CA PHE A 325 7.53 5.23 9.89
C PHE A 325 6.09 5.17 9.39
N SER A 326 5.88 5.69 8.19
CA SER A 326 4.63 5.58 7.44
C SER A 326 4.84 4.77 6.16
N LEU A 327 3.85 3.98 5.77
CA LEU A 327 3.77 3.30 4.49
C LEU A 327 2.57 3.81 3.70
N LEU A 328 2.74 4.05 2.41
CA LEU A 328 1.67 4.41 1.49
C LEU A 328 1.63 3.40 0.35
N MET A 329 0.46 2.82 0.09
CA MET A 329 0.25 1.94 -1.06
C MET A 329 0.26 2.78 -2.35
N PRO A 330 1.02 2.40 -3.37
CA PRO A 330 1.01 3.10 -4.63
C PRO A 330 -0.32 2.89 -5.38
N VAL A 331 -0.67 3.87 -6.18
CA VAL A 331 -1.79 3.80 -7.12
C VAL A 331 -1.22 3.46 -8.49
N ARG A 332 -1.83 2.50 -9.19
CA ARG A 332 -1.44 2.20 -10.56
C ARG A 332 -1.83 3.37 -11.45
N LEU A 333 -0.88 3.90 -12.19
CA LEU A 333 -1.14 4.82 -13.28
C LEU A 333 -1.58 3.97 -14.48
N GLU A 334 -2.69 4.33 -15.12
CA GLU A 334 -3.04 3.77 -16.44
C GLU A 334 -2.41 4.66 -17.52
N ASP A 335 -1.84 4.02 -18.55
CA ASP A 335 -1.26 4.67 -19.75
C ASP A 335 -2.34 5.16 -20.72
#